data_AF-A0A949BN73-F1
#
_entry.id   AF-A0A949BN73-F1
#
_cell.length_a   1.000
_cell.length_b   1.000
_cell.length_c   1.000
_cell.angle_alpha   90.00
_cell.angle_beta   90.00
_cell.angle_gamma   90.00
#
_symmetry.space_group_name_H-M   'P 1'
#
loop_
_entity.id
_entity.type
_entity.pdbx_description
1 polymer ?
#
loop_
_entity_poly.entity_id
_entity_poly.type
_entity_poly.pdbx_seq_one_letter_code
_entity_poly.pdbx_strand_id
1 'polypeptide(L)'
;MEEQKINKDGEAGHPAETSEQKCKRLATMRVNNALQKIKLIGNLAGPAYKYSEEEATKIIQGLKFAVEEIEAKFKKGKKKEDGFQL
;
A
#
# COMPACT_ATOMS: atom_id res chain seq x y z
N MET A 1 -31.11 18.73 -24.27
CA MET A 1 -31.19 17.39 -23.66
C MET A 1 -30.04 16.60 -24.22
N GLU A 2 -28.90 16.60 -23.55
CA GLU A 2 -27.73 15.85 -24.00
C GLU A 2 -27.64 14.61 -23.12
N GLU A 3 -27.88 13.45 -23.74
CA GLU A 3 -27.94 12.16 -23.10
C GLU A 3 -26.56 11.80 -22.53
N GLN A 4 -26.50 11.71 -21.20
CA GLN A 4 -25.32 11.18 -20.51
C GLN A 4 -25.27 9.66 -20.74
N LYS A 5 -24.29 9.21 -21.51
CA LYS A 5 -23.97 7.79 -21.63
C LYS A 5 -23.37 7.29 -20.32
N ILE A 6 -24.14 6.47 -19.62
CA ILE A 6 -23.70 5.71 -18.45
C ILE A 6 -22.80 4.57 -18.93
N ASN A 7 -21.51 4.64 -18.61
CA ASN A 7 -20.59 3.52 -18.78
C ASN A 7 -20.78 2.52 -17.63
N LYS A 8 -20.61 1.23 -17.93
CA LYS A 8 -21.08 0.08 -17.14
C LYS A 8 -20.25 -0.26 -15.89
N ASP A 9 -19.29 0.58 -15.52
CA ASP A 9 -18.48 0.47 -14.33
C ASP A 9 -18.55 1.82 -13.61
N GLY A 10 -19.25 1.87 -12.48
CA GLY A 10 -19.62 3.11 -11.77
C GLY A 10 -18.45 3.85 -11.10
N GLU A 11 -17.40 4.21 -11.85
CA GLU A 11 -16.40 5.18 -11.41
C GLU A 11 -16.50 6.44 -12.28
N ALA A 12 -16.90 7.54 -11.64
CA ALA A 12 -16.79 8.87 -12.22
C ALA A 12 -15.34 9.11 -12.67
N GLY A 13 -15.15 9.31 -13.97
CA GLY A 13 -13.86 9.72 -14.52
C GLY A 13 -13.38 10.95 -13.75
N HIS A 14 -12.32 10.76 -12.96
CA HIS A 14 -11.74 11.86 -12.21
C HIS A 14 -11.21 12.88 -13.25
N PRO A 15 -11.45 14.19 -13.06
CA PRO A 15 -10.83 15.22 -13.89
C PRO A 15 -9.31 15.01 -13.88
N ALA A 16 -8.62 15.47 -14.91
CA ALA A 16 -7.19 15.26 -15.13
C ALA A 16 -6.35 15.55 -13.86
N GLU A 17 -6.12 14.53 -13.03
CA GLU A 17 -5.35 14.64 -11.80
C GLU A 17 -3.86 14.63 -12.17
N THR A 18 -3.08 15.51 -11.54
CA THR A 18 -1.62 15.49 -11.66
C THR A 18 -1.06 14.18 -11.09
N SER A 19 0.14 13.78 -11.53
CA SER A 19 0.80 12.59 -10.98
C SER A 19 0.99 12.66 -9.46
N GLU A 20 1.19 13.85 -8.90
CA GLU A 20 1.29 14.07 -7.45
C GLU A 20 -0.04 13.82 -6.75
N GLN A 21 -1.14 14.39 -7.28
CA GLN A 21 -2.49 14.17 -6.73
C GLN A 21 -2.89 12.69 -6.81
N LYS A 22 -2.61 12.03 -7.94
CA LYS A 22 -2.82 10.60 -8.12
C LYS A 22 -2.03 9.78 -7.11
N CYS A 23 -0.76 10.12 -6.90
CA CYS A 23 0.08 9.46 -5.90
C CYS A 23 -0.50 9.60 -4.49
N LYS A 24 -0.87 10.82 -4.07
CA LYS A 24 -1.46 11.07 -2.75
C LYS A 24 -2.77 10.30 -2.56
N ARG A 25 -3.69 10.35 -3.53
CA ARG A 25 -4.97 9.63 -3.49
C ARG A 25 -4.78 8.13 -3.34
N LEU A 26 -3.94 7.54 -4.19
CA LEU A 26 -3.66 6.11 -4.16
C LEU A 26 -2.90 5.70 -2.90
N ALA A 27 -1.93 6.49 -2.46
CA ALA A 27 -1.17 6.21 -1.23
C ALA A 27 -2.09 6.21 -0.01
N THR A 28 -2.92 7.23 0.17
CA THR A 28 -3.88 7.31 1.28
C THR A 28 -4.79 6.08 1.31
N MET A 29 -5.42 5.75 0.18
CA MET A 29 -6.30 4.59 0.09
C MET A 29 -5.57 3.27 0.39
N ARG A 30 -4.40 3.05 -0.21
CA ARG A 30 -3.64 1.80 -0.06
C ARG A 30 -3.07 1.62 1.33
N VAL A 31 -2.53 2.69 1.94
CA VAL A 31 -1.98 2.64 3.30
C VAL A 31 -3.10 2.36 4.30
N ASN A 32 -4.25 3.03 4.18
CA ASN A 32 -5.39 2.76 5.05
C ASN A 32 -5.86 1.30 4.93
N ASN A 33 -5.97 0.78 3.71
CA ASN A 33 -6.33 -0.62 3.50
C ASN A 33 -5.30 -1.58 4.11
N ALA A 34 -4.01 -1.32 3.94
CA ALA A 34 -2.94 -2.12 4.55
C ALA A 34 -3.03 -2.11 6.09
N LEU A 35 -3.23 -0.93 6.69
CA LEU A 35 -3.39 -0.79 8.14
C LEU A 35 -4.59 -1.58 8.68
N GLN A 36 -5.72 -1.56 7.97
CA GLN A 36 -6.87 -2.38 8.35
C GLN A 36 -6.57 -3.87 8.30
N LYS A 37 -5.87 -4.35 7.27
CA LYS A 37 -5.46 -5.76 7.17
C LYS A 37 -4.47 -6.15 8.26
N ILE A 38 -3.49 -5.29 8.57
CA ILE A 38 -2.54 -5.50 9.67
C ILE A 38 -3.29 -5.60 11.01
N LYS A 39 -4.29 -4.75 11.25
CA LYS A 39 -5.13 -4.82 12.45
C LYS A 39 -5.88 -6.15 12.55
N LEU A 40 -6.46 -6.63 11.45
CA LEU A 40 -7.13 -7.94 11.42
C LEU A 40 -6.17 -9.09 11.72
N ILE A 41 -4.94 -9.02 11.20
CA ILE A 41 -3.88 -10.00 11.53
C ILE A 41 -3.53 -9.90 13.02
N GLY A 42 -3.43 -8.71 13.59
CA GLY A 42 -3.18 -8.50 15.01
C GLY A 42 -4.28 -9.11 15.90
N ASN A 43 -5.52 -9.13 15.44
CA ASN A 43 -6.61 -9.78 16.18
C ASN A 43 -6.44 -11.30 16.33
N LEU A 44 -5.57 -11.94 15.52
CA LEU A 44 -5.22 -13.35 15.68
C LEU A 44 -4.49 -13.62 17.00
N ALA A 45 -3.90 -12.59 17.63
CA ALA A 45 -3.31 -12.71 18.96
C ALA A 45 -4.37 -12.86 20.08
N GLY A 46 -5.66 -12.72 19.76
CA GLY A 46 -6.75 -12.86 20.71
C GLY A 46 -7.02 -14.31 21.16
N PRO A 47 -7.80 -14.49 22.25
CA PRO A 47 -8.03 -15.79 22.88
C PRO A 47 -8.82 -16.79 22.01
N ALA A 48 -9.45 -16.32 20.93
CA ALA A 48 -10.22 -17.16 20.01
C ALA A 48 -9.34 -18.06 19.12
N TYR A 49 -8.03 -17.81 19.06
CA TYR A 49 -7.10 -18.51 18.19
C TYR A 49 -6.00 -19.20 19.00
N LYS A 50 -5.51 -20.31 18.45
CA LYS A 50 -4.34 -21.02 18.98
C LYS A 50 -3.24 -20.94 17.93
N TYR A 51 -2.05 -20.57 18.38
CA TYR A 51 -0.85 -20.49 17.56
C TYR A 51 0.36 -20.78 18.45
N SER A 52 1.41 -21.30 17.84
CA SER A 52 2.72 -21.43 18.45
C SER A 52 3.50 -20.12 18.35
N GLU A 53 4.52 -19.96 19.19
CA GLU A 53 5.45 -18.84 19.10
C GLU A 53 6.16 -18.77 17.74
N GLU A 54 6.42 -19.93 17.14
CA GLU A 54 7.04 -20.02 15.81
C GLU A 54 6.11 -19.47 14.72
N GLU A 55 4.83 -19.82 14.76
CA GLU A 55 3.82 -19.30 13.82
C GLU A 55 3.64 -17.78 13.97
N ALA A 56 3.55 -17.29 15.21
CA ALA A 56 3.49 -15.85 15.47
C ALA A 56 4.74 -15.13 14.92
N THR A 57 5.92 -15.71 15.12
CA THR A 57 7.19 -15.16 14.61
C THR A 57 7.18 -15.09 13.08
N LYS A 58 6.76 -16.17 12.40
CA LYS A 58 6.67 -16.23 10.94
C LYS A 58 5.70 -15.18 10.38
N ILE A 59 4.54 -15.00 11.02
CA ILE A 59 3.56 -13.97 10.62
C ILE A 59 4.18 -12.57 10.71
N ILE A 60 4.82 -12.24 11.83
CA ILE A 60 5.43 -10.93 12.05
C ILE A 60 6.60 -10.71 11.07
N GLN A 61 7.44 -11.73 10.85
CA GLN A 61 8.54 -11.65 9.90
C GLN A 61 8.05 -11.39 8.47
N GLY A 62 6.98 -12.05 8.03
CA GLY A 62 6.39 -11.80 6.71
C GLY A 62 5.93 -10.35 6.54
N LEU A 63 5.31 -9.77 7.57
CA LEU A 63 4.91 -8.35 7.57
C LEU A 63 6.13 -7.41 7.51
N LYS A 64 7.18 -7.69 8.28
CA LYS A 64 8.42 -6.90 8.27
C LYS A 64 9.10 -6.93 6.91
N PHE A 65 9.23 -8.12 6.30
CA PHE A 65 9.83 -8.27 4.98
C PHE A 65 9.08 -7.46 3.91
N ALA A 66 7.75 -7.48 3.92
CA ALA A 66 6.96 -6.67 3.00
C ALA A 66 7.23 -5.16 3.16
N VAL A 67 7.44 -4.67 4.40
CA VAL A 67 7.84 -3.27 4.66
C VAL A 67 9.24 -2.99 4.13
N GLU A 68 10.20 -3.90 4.34
CA GLU A 68 11.55 -3.77 3.81
C GLU A 68 11.58 -3.68 2.28
N GLU A 69 10.78 -4.48 1.58
CA GLU A 69 10.64 -4.41 0.12
C GLU A 69 10.07 -3.06 -0.35
N ILE A 70 9.09 -2.52 0.39
CA ILE A 70 8.53 -1.19 0.12
C ILE A 70 9.62 -0.12 0.30
N GLU A 71 10.34 -0.16 1.42
CA GLU A 71 11.44 0.77 1.69
C GLU A 71 12.51 0.72 0.60
N ALA A 72 12.91 -0.49 0.17
CA ALA A 72 13.90 -0.67 -0.87
C ALA A 72 13.46 -0.01 -2.19
N LYS A 73 12.18 -0.09 -2.56
CA LYS A 73 11.63 0.55 -3.75
C LYS A 73 11.66 2.08 -3.65
N PHE A 74 11.27 2.64 -2.50
CA PHE A 74 11.32 4.09 -2.27
C PHE A 74 12.76 4.63 -2.17
N LYS A 75 13.70 3.85 -1.63
CA LYS A 75 15.13 4.19 -1.58
C LYS A 75 15.77 4.14 -2.98
N LYS A 76 15.46 3.11 -3.79
CA LYS A 76 15.99 2.96 -5.16
C LYS A 76 15.49 4.05 -6.13
N GLY A 77 14.32 4.63 -5.87
CA GLY A 77 13.81 5.79 -6.60
C GLY A 77 14.62 7.08 -6.37
N LYS A 78 15.46 7.13 -5.33
CA LYS A 78 16.45 8.20 -5.10
C LYS A 78 17.83 7.79 -5.61
N LYS A 79 17.94 7.34 -6.86
CA LYS A 79 19.28 7.16 -7.46
C LYS A 79 19.99 8.52 -7.43
N LYS A 80 21.08 8.59 -6.67
CA LYS A 80 22.12 9.60 -6.81
C LYS A 80 22.44 9.70 -8.29
N GLU A 81 22.43 10.91 -8.82
CA GLU A 81 23.20 11.21 -10.01
C GLU A 81 24.66 10.85 -9.66
N ASP A 82 25.16 9.71 -10.11
CA ASP A 82 26.59 9.44 -10.18
C ASP A 82 27.17 10.35 -11.28
N GLY A 83 27.16 11.65 -11.01
CA GLY A 83 27.93 12.64 -11.72
C GLY A 83 29.29 12.71 -11.06
N PHE A 84 30.29 12.09 -11.68
CA PHE A 84 31.68 12.41 -11.40
C PHE A 84 31.90 13.89 -11.73
N GLN A 85 32.16 14.72 -10.72
CA GLN A 85 32.60 16.10 -10.90
C GLN A 85 34.11 16.17 -10.65
N LEU A 86 34.84 16.81 -11.58
CA LEU A 86 36.25 17.18 -11.46
C LEU A 86 36.42 18.33 -10.45
#